data_AF-A0AAF1BDW6-F1
#
_entry.id   AF-A0AAF1BDW6-F1
#
_cell.length_a   1.000
_cell.length_b   1.000
_cell.length_c   1.000
_cell.angle_alpha   90.00
_cell.angle_beta   90.00
_cell.angle_gamma   90.00
#
_symmetry.space_group_name_H-M   'P 1'
#
loop_
_entity.id
_entity.type
_entity.pdbx_description
1 polymer ?
#
loop_
_entity_poly.entity_id
_entity_poly.type
_entity_poly.pdbx_seq_one_letter_code
_entity_poly.pdbx_strand_id
1 'polypeptide(L)'
;MKRTIHTNALCFSLVLATMIFAANSSLDESTRDLNESLASLYAAEEISLRRILETKRYISPGALKRDQPVCDGGRGEAYSKSDGCLPPQSHPYNRGCSKYYRCRSDS
;
A
#
# COMPACT_ATOMS: atom_id res chain seq x y z
N MET A 1 5.84 67.13 -10.50
CA MET A 1 6.22 65.86 -11.18
C MET A 1 6.64 64.72 -10.23
N LYS A 2 7.02 64.93 -8.96
CA LYS A 2 7.44 63.83 -8.06
C LYS A 2 6.28 62.98 -7.50
N ARG A 3 5.09 63.56 -7.28
CA ARG A 3 3.92 62.85 -6.71
C ARG A 3 3.34 61.78 -7.65
N THR A 4 3.35 62.03 -8.96
CA THR A 4 2.85 61.10 -9.99
C THR A 4 3.70 59.84 -10.16
N ILE A 5 5.00 59.92 -9.88
CA ILE A 5 5.93 58.77 -9.96
C ILE A 5 5.70 57.83 -8.77
N HIS A 6 5.48 58.38 -7.57
CA HIS A 6 5.17 57.60 -6.37
C HIS A 6 3.81 56.87 -6.46
N THR A 7 2.79 57.52 -7.01
CA THR A 7 1.47 56.87 -7.19
C THR A 7 1.53 55.71 -8.19
N ASN A 8 2.34 55.82 -9.25
CA ASN A 8 2.50 54.74 -10.24
C ASN A 8 3.28 53.54 -9.67
N ALA A 9 4.31 53.80 -8.86
CA ALA A 9 5.09 52.75 -8.21
C ALA A 9 4.26 51.96 -7.17
N LEU A 10 3.43 52.66 -6.38
CA LEU A 10 2.51 52.02 -5.44
C LEU A 10 1.46 51.16 -6.16
N CYS A 11 0.90 51.67 -7.26
CA CYS A 11 -0.07 50.93 -8.06
C CYS A 11 0.54 49.65 -8.65
N PHE A 12 1.77 49.74 -9.20
CA PHE A 12 2.48 48.58 -9.72
C PHE A 12 2.76 47.52 -8.64
N SER A 13 3.17 47.95 -7.43
CA SER A 13 3.40 47.03 -6.31
C SER A 13 2.13 46.32 -5.84
N LEU A 14 0.99 47.01 -5.84
CA LEU A 14 -0.31 46.43 -5.49
C LEU A 14 -0.77 45.40 -6.51
N VAL A 15 -0.64 45.71 -7.81
CA VAL A 15 -0.97 44.76 -8.89
C VAL A 15 -0.08 43.51 -8.79
N LEU A 16 1.21 43.69 -8.57
CA LEU A 16 2.15 42.57 -8.46
C LEU A 16 1.86 41.69 -7.23
N ALA A 17 1.51 42.30 -6.09
CA ALA A 17 1.08 41.57 -4.90
C ALA A 17 -0.22 40.77 -5.12
N THR A 18 -1.20 41.32 -5.84
CA THR A 18 -2.44 40.59 -6.16
C THR A 18 -2.21 39.39 -7.08
N MET A 19 -1.28 39.49 -8.02
CA MET A 19 -0.94 38.38 -8.92
C MET A 19 -0.20 37.26 -8.18
N ILE A 20 0.70 37.62 -7.26
CA ILE A 20 1.37 36.64 -6.38
C ILE A 20 0.36 35.91 -5.50
N PHE A 21 -0.60 36.65 -4.91
CA PHE A 21 -1.63 36.05 -4.07
C PHE A 21 -2.53 35.07 -4.84
N ALA A 22 -2.94 35.45 -6.06
CA ALA A 22 -3.71 34.57 -6.94
C ALA A 22 -2.95 33.29 -7.31
N ALA A 23 -1.66 33.40 -7.64
CA ALA A 23 -0.81 32.24 -7.94
C ALA A 23 -0.60 31.31 -6.73
N ASN A 24 -0.49 31.86 -5.52
CA ASN A 24 -0.37 31.05 -4.31
C ASN A 24 -1.68 30.30 -4.02
N SER A 25 -2.83 30.94 -4.19
CA SER A 25 -4.13 30.31 -3.97
C SER A 25 -4.39 29.12 -4.93
N SER A 26 -3.92 29.19 -6.18
CA SER A 26 -4.09 28.10 -7.15
C SER A 26 -3.17 26.91 -6.85
N LEU A 27 -1.97 27.16 -6.34
CA LEU A 27 -1.06 26.13 -5.85
C LEU A 27 -1.64 25.41 -4.63
N ASP A 28 -2.21 26.17 -3.69
CA ASP A 28 -2.87 25.60 -2.50
C ASP A 28 -4.05 24.71 -2.91
N GLU A 29 -4.89 25.13 -3.87
CA GLU A 29 -5.98 24.31 -4.41
C GLU A 29 -5.47 23.00 -5.02
N SER A 30 -4.45 23.06 -5.89
CA SER A 30 -3.87 21.86 -6.52
C SER A 30 -3.24 20.91 -5.51
N THR A 31 -2.55 21.42 -4.49
CA THR A 31 -1.98 20.57 -3.43
C THR A 31 -3.06 19.92 -2.58
N ARG A 32 -4.18 20.61 -2.34
CA ARG A 32 -5.35 20.04 -1.66
C ARG A 32 -5.94 18.88 -2.46
N ASP A 33 -6.17 19.07 -3.75
CA ASP A 33 -6.73 18.04 -4.64
C ASP A 33 -5.83 16.79 -4.74
N LEU A 34 -4.51 16.99 -4.80
CA LEU A 34 -3.54 15.90 -4.77
C LEU A 34 -3.54 15.17 -3.43
N ASN A 35 -3.64 15.88 -2.30
CA ASN A 35 -3.70 15.24 -0.98
C ASN A 35 -4.97 14.38 -0.83
N GLU A 36 -6.09 14.87 -1.36
CA GLU A 36 -7.38 14.19 -1.26
C GLU A 36 -7.38 12.92 -2.11
N SER A 37 -6.80 13.02 -3.31
CA SER A 37 -6.57 11.88 -4.21
C SER A 37 -5.66 10.83 -3.58
N LEU A 38 -4.58 11.27 -2.92
CA LEU A 38 -3.63 10.39 -2.23
C LEU A 38 -4.28 9.71 -1.02
N ALA A 39 -5.05 10.45 -0.22
CA ALA A 39 -5.79 9.93 0.93
C ALA A 39 -6.82 8.87 0.49
N SER A 40 -7.52 9.12 -0.62
CA SER A 40 -8.45 8.17 -1.23
C SER A 40 -7.76 6.88 -1.67
N LEU A 41 -6.57 6.98 -2.29
CA LEU A 41 -5.80 5.82 -2.72
C LEU A 41 -5.32 4.98 -1.53
N TYR A 42 -4.80 5.60 -0.47
CA TYR A 42 -4.42 4.89 0.75
C TYR A 42 -5.61 4.25 1.46
N ALA A 43 -6.76 4.93 1.53
CA ALA A 43 -7.98 4.38 2.11
C ALA A 43 -8.48 3.16 1.32
N ALA A 44 -8.43 3.21 -0.02
CA ALA A 44 -8.78 2.08 -0.87
C ALA A 44 -7.84 0.88 -0.64
N GLU A 45 -6.54 1.13 -0.48
CA GLU A 45 -5.55 0.09 -0.18
C GLU A 45 -5.79 -0.54 1.21
N GLU A 46 -6.01 0.27 2.25
CA GLU A 46 -6.38 -0.17 3.61
C GLU A 46 -7.63 -1.06 3.59
N ILE A 47 -8.70 -0.64 2.91
CA ILE A 47 -9.96 -1.40 2.81
C ILE A 47 -9.72 -2.74 2.09
N SER A 48 -8.92 -2.73 1.01
CA SER A 48 -8.60 -3.95 0.27
C SER A 48 -7.79 -4.94 1.13
N LEU A 49 -6.83 -4.44 1.90
CA LEU A 49 -6.00 -5.23 2.81
C LEU A 49 -6.85 -5.80 3.97
N ARG A 50 -7.71 -4.98 4.57
CA ARG A 50 -8.63 -5.41 5.63
C ARG A 50 -9.59 -6.49 5.15
N ARG A 51 -10.18 -6.36 3.96
CA ARG A 51 -11.07 -7.40 3.40
C ARG A 51 -10.33 -8.73 3.21
N ILE A 52 -9.07 -8.70 2.76
CA ILE A 52 -8.23 -9.90 2.63
C ILE A 52 -7.97 -10.55 4.00
N LEU A 53 -7.71 -9.73 5.03
CA LEU A 53 -7.49 -10.17 6.42
C LEU A 53 -8.76 -10.64 7.12
N GLU A 54 -9.92 -10.02 6.88
CA GLU A 54 -11.19 -10.49 7.43
C GLU A 54 -11.57 -11.88 6.89
N THR A 55 -11.19 -12.16 5.64
CA THR A 55 -11.41 -13.48 5.03
C THR A 55 -10.46 -14.54 5.60
N LYS A 56 -9.30 -14.16 6.14
CA LYS A 56 -8.32 -15.06 6.76
C LYS A 56 -7.70 -14.42 8.01
N ARG A 57 -8.07 -14.91 9.21
CA ARG A 57 -7.62 -14.41 10.54
C ARG A 57 -6.10 -14.39 10.78
N TYR A 58 -5.30 -14.84 9.83
CA TYR A 58 -3.85 -14.76 9.82
C TYR A 58 -3.38 -14.67 8.37
N ILE A 59 -2.28 -13.95 8.14
CA ILE A 59 -1.47 -14.14 6.95
C ILE A 59 -0.51 -15.27 7.27
N SER A 60 -0.56 -16.31 6.45
CA SER A 60 0.20 -17.53 6.68
C SER A 60 1.71 -17.24 6.74
N PRO A 61 2.51 -17.92 7.59
CA PRO A 61 3.96 -17.68 7.66
C PRO A 61 4.59 -17.74 6.26
N GLY A 62 5.36 -16.69 5.91
CA GLY A 62 5.95 -16.50 4.59
C GLY A 62 5.13 -15.67 3.59
N ALA A 63 3.81 -15.51 3.77
CA ALA A 63 3.00 -14.77 2.79
C ALA A 63 3.23 -13.25 2.78
N LEU A 64 3.79 -12.67 3.84
CA LEU A 64 4.27 -11.27 3.84
C LEU A 64 5.72 -11.13 3.33
N LYS A 65 6.43 -12.24 3.14
CA LYS A 65 7.84 -12.24 2.74
C LYS A 65 7.95 -12.72 1.31
N ARG A 66 7.85 -11.78 0.36
CA ARG A 66 7.83 -12.03 -1.09
C ARG A 66 8.93 -13.02 -1.55
N ASP A 67 10.14 -12.86 -1.02
CA ASP A 67 11.31 -13.63 -1.48
C ASP A 67 11.57 -14.90 -0.67
N GLN A 68 10.83 -15.13 0.42
CA GLN A 68 11.00 -16.32 1.24
C GLN A 68 10.05 -17.44 0.76
N PRO A 69 10.57 -18.63 0.40
CA PRO A 69 9.72 -19.75 0.05
C PRO A 69 8.93 -20.23 1.27
N VAL A 70 7.75 -20.81 1.02
CA VAL A 70 6.82 -21.27 2.05
C VAL A 70 7.38 -22.45 2.86
N CYS A 71 8.24 -23.26 2.26
CA CYS A 71 8.93 -24.40 2.87
C CYS A 71 10.20 -24.72 2.07
N ASP A 72 11.03 -25.57 2.66
CA ASP A 72 12.33 -25.92 2.09
C ASP A 72 12.15 -26.95 0.97
N GLY A 73 12.29 -26.49 -0.27
CA GLY A 73 12.11 -27.31 -1.46
C GLY A 73 12.84 -26.75 -2.68
N GLY A 74 13.16 -27.63 -3.62
CA GLY A 74 13.74 -27.23 -4.91
C GLY A 74 12.78 -26.40 -5.74
N ARG A 75 13.31 -25.56 -6.65
CA ARG A 75 12.48 -24.83 -7.61
C ARG A 75 11.68 -25.81 -8.47
N GLY A 76 10.36 -25.65 -8.47
CA GLY A 76 9.43 -26.49 -9.24
C GLY A 76 8.99 -27.76 -8.54
N GLU A 77 9.50 -28.06 -7.34
CA GLU A 77 9.01 -29.19 -6.57
C GLU A 77 7.60 -28.95 -6.04
N ALA A 78 6.81 -30.03 -6.01
CA ALA A 78 5.47 -29.96 -5.44
C ALA A 78 5.57 -29.83 -3.92
N TYR A 79 4.69 -29.02 -3.33
CA TYR A 79 4.60 -28.85 -1.86
C TYR A 79 4.43 -30.18 -1.09
N SER A 80 3.94 -31.23 -1.74
CA SER A 80 3.81 -32.55 -1.13
C SER A 80 5.11 -33.34 -1.02
N LYS A 81 6.16 -32.91 -1.73
CA LYS A 81 7.48 -33.55 -1.77
C LYS A 81 8.57 -32.71 -1.08
N SER A 82 8.28 -31.44 -0.80
CA SER A 82 9.17 -30.53 -0.07
C SER A 82 9.16 -30.81 1.44
N ASP A 83 10.34 -30.80 2.03
CA ASP A 83 10.50 -30.95 3.48
C ASP A 83 9.93 -29.74 4.22
N GLY A 84 9.35 -29.99 5.41
CA GLY A 84 8.73 -28.95 6.23
C GLY A 84 7.37 -28.43 5.76
N CYS A 85 6.88 -28.88 4.60
CA CYS A 85 5.59 -28.43 4.06
C CYS A 85 4.40 -29.34 4.42
N LEU A 86 4.62 -30.65 4.52
CA LEU A 86 3.62 -31.59 5.01
C LEU A 86 4.11 -32.23 6.32
N PRO A 87 3.21 -32.48 7.30
CA PRO A 87 3.57 -33.26 8.47
C PRO A 87 3.95 -34.70 8.06
N PRO A 88 4.83 -35.38 8.82
CA PRO A 88 5.23 -36.74 8.53
C PRO A 88 4.01 -37.67 8.50
N GLN A 89 4.11 -38.75 7.73
CA GLN A 89 3.06 -39.77 7.68
C GLN A 89 2.86 -40.37 9.08
N SER A 90 1.76 -40.00 9.71
CA SER A 90 1.32 -40.59 10.97
C SER A 90 0.76 -41.98 10.65
N HIS A 91 1.25 -43.01 11.32
CA HIS A 91 0.79 -44.40 11.19
C HIS A 91 -0.48 -44.71 12.02
N PRO A 92 -1.61 -44.03 11.78
CA PRO A 92 -2.92 -44.69 11.83
C PRO A 92 -3.66 -44.60 10.48
N TYR A 93 -4.75 -45.33 10.32
CA TYR A 93 -5.60 -45.35 9.11
C TYR A 93 -6.03 -43.97 8.58
N ASN A 94 -5.90 -42.92 9.39
CA ASN A 94 -5.96 -41.52 8.97
C ASN A 94 -4.62 -41.10 8.37
N ARG A 95 -4.51 -41.27 7.04
CA ARG A 95 -3.37 -40.79 6.24
C ARG A 95 -3.11 -39.32 6.55
N GLY A 96 -1.84 -38.98 6.80
CA GLY A 96 -1.39 -37.59 6.88
C GLY A 96 -1.78 -36.76 5.65
N CYS A 97 -1.41 -35.48 5.68
CA CYS A 97 -1.97 -34.49 4.77
C CYS A 97 -1.82 -34.82 3.27
N SER A 98 -2.94 -34.99 2.54
CA SER A 98 -2.92 -35.34 1.10
C SER A 98 -2.64 -34.18 0.16
N LYS A 99 -3.05 -32.97 0.55
CA LYS A 99 -2.84 -31.75 -0.22
C LYS A 99 -2.44 -30.65 0.73
N TYR A 100 -1.35 -29.96 0.41
CA TYR A 100 -0.77 -28.91 1.22
C TYR A 100 -1.81 -27.94 1.81
N TYR A 101 -2.71 -27.41 0.97
CA TYR A 101 -3.74 -26.46 1.40
C TYR A 101 -4.81 -27.02 2.35
N ARG A 102 -4.93 -28.35 2.51
CA ARG A 102 -5.94 -28.97 3.39
C ARG A 102 -5.49 -29.15 4.83
N CYS A 103 -4.18 -29.15 5.06
CA CYS A 103 -3.59 -29.39 6.37
C CYS A 103 -2.34 -28.55 6.61
N ARG A 104 -2.23 -27.47 5.84
CA ARG A 104 -1.56 -26.25 6.26
C ARG A 104 -2.28 -25.79 7.53
N SER A 105 -1.76 -26.26 8.66
CA SER A 105 -2.09 -25.74 9.98
C SER A 105 -1.38 -24.40 10.10
N ASP A 106 -1.99 -23.37 9.56
CA ASP A 106 -1.58 -22.03 9.88
C ASP A 106 -1.94 -21.78 11.36
N SER A 107 -1.01 -22.13 12.27
CA SER A 107 -1.06 -21.93 13.74
C SER A 107 -2.36 -22.30 14.45
#